data_AF-A0A3M1B7T5-F1
#
_entry.id   AF-A0A3M1B7T5-F1
#
_cell.length_a   1.000
_cell.length_b   1.000
_cell.length_c   1.000
_cell.angle_alpha   90.00
_cell.angle_beta   90.00
_cell.angle_gamma   90.00
#
_symmetry.space_group_name_H-M   'P 1'
#
loop_
_entity.id
_entity.type
_entity.pdbx_description
1 polymer ?
#
loop_
_entity_poly.entity_id
_entity_poly.type
_entity_poly.pdbx_seq_one_letter_code
_entity_poly.pdbx_strand_id
1 'polypeptide(L)'
;MTEGDIVRRHVTEGDIVKAFLFLTALLLIPLPLHAADGAGGIELSDCHLSMPGSSRRIPAKCGALEVPENREAPDGRKIALRVAVLEALSRNPEPDPLFFLAGGPGQAASEAYIGV
;
A
#
# COMPACT_ATOMS: atom_id res chain seq x y z
N MET A 1 7.75 -53.87 -47.88
CA MET A 1 6.45 -54.29 -47.32
C MET A 1 6.47 -53.97 -45.85
N THR A 2 5.82 -52.96 -45.29
CA THR A 2 4.83 -51.91 -45.68
C THR A 2 4.91 -50.89 -44.51
N GLU A 3 5.12 -49.58 -44.66
CA GLU A 3 4.23 -48.50 -45.14
C GLU A 3 2.82 -48.46 -44.51
N GLY A 4 2.46 -47.31 -43.91
CA GLY A 4 1.11 -46.98 -43.38
C GLY A 4 0.92 -47.32 -41.89
N ASP A 5 0.47 -46.47 -40.96
CA ASP A 5 -0.41 -45.32 -41.10
C ASP A 5 -0.09 -44.25 -40.05
N ILE A 6 0.30 -43.08 -40.56
CA ILE A 6 0.21 -41.79 -39.89
C ILE A 6 -1.25 -41.64 -39.47
N VAL A 7 -1.51 -41.72 -38.17
CA VAL A 7 -2.83 -41.56 -37.55
C VAL A 7 -3.45 -40.25 -38.05
N ARG A 8 -4.27 -40.33 -39.12
CA ARG A 8 -5.26 -39.31 -39.48
C ARG A 8 -6.26 -39.26 -38.34
N ARG A 9 -5.94 -38.52 -37.28
CA ARG A 9 -6.98 -38.01 -36.39
C ARG A 9 -7.83 -37.12 -37.27
N HIS A 10 -9.05 -37.57 -37.58
CA HIS A 10 -10.09 -36.71 -38.12
C HIS A 10 -10.20 -35.50 -37.19
N VAL A 11 -9.59 -34.39 -37.58
CA VAL A 11 -9.82 -33.11 -36.94
C VAL A 11 -11.26 -32.76 -37.29
N THR A 12 -12.15 -32.94 -36.33
CA THR A 12 -13.57 -32.63 -36.53
C THR A 12 -13.74 -31.11 -36.46
N GLU A 13 -14.72 -30.55 -37.17
CA GLU A 13 -15.04 -29.11 -37.10
C GLU A 13 -15.19 -28.62 -35.65
N GLY A 14 -15.69 -29.48 -34.76
CA GLY A 14 -15.85 -29.19 -33.33
C GLY A 14 -14.54 -28.94 -32.57
N ASP A 15 -13.45 -29.59 -32.97
CA ASP A 15 -12.13 -29.40 -32.33
C ASP A 15 -11.51 -28.05 -32.74
N ILE A 16 -11.73 -27.62 -33.99
CA ILE A 16 -11.30 -26.32 -34.51
C ILE A 16 -12.12 -25.21 -33.85
N VAL A 17 -13.44 -25.37 -33.74
CA VAL A 17 -14.34 -24.39 -33.09
C VAL A 17 -14.03 -24.25 -31.60
N LYS A 18 -13.75 -25.35 -30.88
CA LYS A 18 -13.29 -25.30 -29.48
C LYS A 18 -11.95 -24.60 -29.34
N ALA A 19 -10.97 -24.92 -30.19
CA ALA A 19 -9.67 -24.27 -30.14
C ALA A 19 -9.79 -22.75 -30.37
N PHE A 20 -10.63 -22.32 -31.31
CA PHE A 20 -10.89 -20.90 -31.57
C PHE A 20 -11.59 -20.21 -30.41
N LEU A 21 -12.61 -20.83 -29.81
CA LEU A 21 -13.30 -20.32 -28.62
C LEU A 21 -12.38 -20.20 -27.40
N PHE A 22 -11.48 -21.16 -27.21
CA PHE A 22 -10.49 -21.09 -26.13
C PHE A 22 -9.45 -20.00 -26.37
N LEU A 23 -9.00 -19.80 -27.62
CA LEU A 23 -7.99 -18.79 -27.95
C LEU A 23 -8.56 -17.36 -27.87
N THR A 24 -9.81 -17.14 -28.28
CA THR A 24 -10.48 -15.84 -28.13
C THR A 24 -10.83 -15.54 -26.68
N ALA A 25 -11.22 -16.55 -25.89
CA ALA A 25 -11.42 -16.40 -24.45
C ALA A 25 -10.13 -16.02 -23.72
N LEU A 26 -8.97 -16.52 -24.16
CA LEU A 26 -7.67 -16.16 -23.57
C LEU A 26 -7.24 -14.71 -23.89
N LEU A 27 -7.66 -14.18 -25.04
CA LEU A 27 -7.34 -12.81 -25.47
C LEU A 27 -8.21 -11.74 -24.80
N LEU A 28 -9.33 -12.14 -24.20
CA LEU A 28 -10.27 -11.26 -23.50
C LEU A 28 -10.02 -11.22 -21.97
N ILE A 29 -9.01 -11.91 -21.47
CA ILE A 29 -8.65 -11.84 -20.05
C ILE A 29 -7.96 -10.49 -19.82
N PRO A 30 -8.53 -9.58 -19.00
CA PRO A 30 -7.84 -8.37 -18.62
C PRO A 30 -6.59 -8.78 -17.84
N LEU A 31 -5.39 -8.40 -18.31
CA LEU A 31 -4.21 -8.49 -17.47
C LEU A 31 -4.50 -7.68 -16.19
N PRO A 32 -4.27 -8.23 -14.99
CA PRO A 32 -4.28 -7.42 -13.79
C PRO A 32 -3.14 -6.42 -13.92
N LEU A 33 -3.49 -5.18 -14.27
CA LEU A 33 -2.60 -4.04 -14.15
C LEU A 33 -2.31 -3.92 -12.65
N HIS A 34 -1.19 -4.49 -12.21
CA HIS A 34 -0.69 -4.26 -10.86
C HIS A 34 -0.31 -2.79 -10.81
N ALA A 35 -1.23 -1.95 -10.33
CA ALA A 35 -0.83 -0.72 -9.69
C ALA A 35 0.14 -1.15 -8.60
N ALA A 36 1.41 -0.77 -8.73
CA ALA A 36 2.34 -0.86 -7.64
C ALA A 36 1.83 0.14 -6.58
N ASP A 37 0.88 -0.29 -5.76
CA ASP A 37 0.64 0.29 -4.44
C ASP A 37 1.86 -0.05 -3.58
N GLY A 38 2.98 0.59 -3.91
CA GLY A 38 4.19 0.61 -3.10
C GLY A 38 4.06 1.55 -1.89
N ALA A 39 2.86 2.08 -1.62
CA ALA A 39 2.54 2.80 -0.40
C ALA A 39 1.87 1.82 0.56
N GLY A 40 2.67 0.94 1.18
CA GLY A 40 2.22 0.25 2.38
C GLY A 40 1.73 1.30 3.37
N GLY A 41 0.44 1.25 3.71
CA GLY A 41 -0.14 2.14 4.71
C GLY A 41 0.58 1.98 6.04
N ILE A 42 0.69 3.07 6.81
CA ILE A 42 1.16 2.99 8.19
C ILE A 42 0.07 2.29 9.00
N GLU A 43 0.41 1.24 9.72
CA GLU A 43 -0.51 0.63 10.68
C GLU A 43 -0.71 1.60 11.85
N LEU A 44 -1.96 2.03 12.04
CA LEU A 44 -2.32 3.01 13.06
C LEU A 44 -3.31 2.40 14.06
N SER A 45 -3.10 2.69 15.34
CA SER A 45 -3.99 2.30 16.43
C SER A 45 -4.43 3.52 17.26
N ASP A 46 -5.58 3.40 17.93
CA ASP A 46 -6.06 4.44 18.84
C ASP A 46 -5.03 4.77 19.93
N CYS A 47 -4.78 6.05 20.13
CA CYS A 47 -3.86 6.56 21.12
C CYS A 47 -4.33 7.93 21.65
N HIS A 48 -3.58 8.46 22.63
CA HIS A 48 -3.75 9.84 23.06
C HIS A 48 -2.39 10.53 23.08
N LEU A 49 -2.33 11.74 22.55
CA LEU A 49 -1.18 12.61 22.69
C LEU A 49 -1.19 13.25 24.07
N SER A 50 -0.03 13.28 24.72
CA SER A 50 0.20 13.90 26.03
C SER A 50 1.54 14.63 26.05
N MET A 51 1.67 15.69 26.84
CA MET A 51 2.92 16.44 27.01
C MET A 51 3.26 16.52 28.51
N PRO A 52 4.53 16.33 28.90
CA PRO A 52 4.95 16.50 30.29
C PRO A 52 4.53 17.87 30.85
N GLY A 53 3.96 17.88 32.05
CA GLY A 53 3.47 19.11 32.69
C GLY A 53 2.09 19.59 32.23
N SER A 54 1.41 18.86 31.32
CA SER A 54 0.04 19.16 30.88
C SER A 54 -0.93 18.02 31.24
N SER A 55 -2.15 18.37 31.64
CA SER A 55 -3.25 17.41 31.79
C SER A 55 -4.05 17.20 30.50
N ARG A 56 -3.76 17.96 29.43
CA ARG A 56 -4.43 17.82 28.14
C ARG A 56 -4.11 16.46 27.53
N ARG A 57 -5.14 15.79 27.02
CA ARG A 57 -5.03 14.56 26.23
C ARG A 57 -5.80 14.75 24.94
N ILE A 58 -5.17 14.52 23.81
CA ILE A 58 -5.79 14.68 22.49
C ILE A 58 -5.92 13.29 21.85
N PRO A 59 -7.14 12.83 21.50
CA PRO A 59 -7.31 11.56 20.80
C PRO A 59 -6.63 11.63 19.44
N ALA A 60 -5.94 10.55 19.07
CA ALA A 60 -5.23 10.44 17.80
C ALA A 60 -5.15 8.97 17.37
N LYS A 61 -4.70 8.75 16.13
CA LYS A 61 -4.27 7.44 15.62
C LYS A 61 -2.75 7.45 15.53
N CYS A 62 -2.06 6.58 16.26
CA CYS A 62 -0.60 6.54 16.32
C CYS A 62 -0.06 5.29 15.64
N GLY A 63 1.13 5.41 15.04
CA GLY A 63 1.87 4.29 14.48
C GLY A 63 3.35 4.60 14.29
N ALA A 64 4.04 3.69 13.63
CA ALA A 64 5.45 3.82 13.28
C ALA A 64 5.66 3.58 11.78
N LEU A 65 6.41 4.47 11.14
CA LEU A 65 6.87 4.31 9.78
C LEU A 65 8.34 3.86 9.79
N GLU A 66 8.59 2.62 9.38
CA GLU A 66 9.94 2.09 9.22
C GLU A 66 10.59 2.65 7.95
N VAL A 67 11.69 3.39 8.10
CA VAL A 67 12.46 3.94 6.98
C VAL A 67 13.91 3.49 7.05
N PRO A 68 14.62 3.34 5.92
CA PRO A 68 16.06 3.13 5.96
C PRO A 68 16.73 4.35 6.58
N GLU A 69 17.66 4.12 7.51
CA GLU A 69 18.45 5.19 8.12
C GLU A 69 19.32 5.90 7.08
N ASN A 70 19.94 5.12 6.19
CA ASN A 70 20.67 5.62 5.04
C ASN A 70 19.87 5.35 3.76
N ARG A 71 19.45 6.41 3.06
CA ARG A 71 18.68 6.29 1.81
C ARG A 71 19.47 5.67 0.66
N GLU A 72 20.79 5.71 0.71
CA GLU A 72 21.67 5.06 -0.28
C GLU A 72 21.85 3.56 -0.01
N ALA A 73 21.48 3.08 1.19
CA ALA A 73 21.55 1.68 1.59
C ALA A 73 20.18 1.19 2.12
N PRO A 74 19.18 0.99 1.24
CA PRO A 74 17.79 0.72 1.62
C PRO A 74 17.59 -0.59 2.39
N ASP A 75 18.48 -1.57 2.20
CA ASP A 75 18.48 -2.85 2.91
C ASP A 75 19.28 -2.82 4.23
N GLY A 76 19.82 -1.65 4.59
CA GLY A 76 20.57 -1.44 5.83
C GLY A 76 19.68 -1.30 7.07
N ARG A 77 20.24 -0.70 8.13
CA ARG A 77 19.49 -0.43 9.37
C ARG A 77 18.26 0.45 9.06
N LYS A 78 17.10 0.05 9.59
CA LYS A 78 15.89 0.86 9.57
C LYS A 78 15.67 1.54 10.92
N ILE A 79 14.98 2.67 10.87
CA ILE A 79 14.54 3.42 12.05
C ILE A 79 13.03 3.63 12.00
N ALA A 80 12.42 3.60 13.18
CA ALA A 80 10.99 3.84 13.37
C ALA A 80 10.72 5.34 13.53
N LEU A 81 10.06 5.96 12.55
CA LEU A 81 9.54 7.31 12.70
C LEU A 81 8.15 7.24 13.35
N ARG A 82 7.98 7.86 14.52
CA ARG A 82 6.68 7.94 15.17
C ARG A 82 5.76 8.90 14.43
N VAL A 83 4.56 8.45 14.11
CA VAL A 83 3.53 9.24 13.43
C VAL A 83 2.27 9.25 14.27
N ALA A 84 1.63 10.42 14.35
CA ALA A 84 0.31 10.60 14.94
C ALA A 84 -0.57 11.34 13.94
N VAL A 85 -1.76 10.79 13.68
CA VAL A 85 -2.78 11.37 12.81
C VAL A 85 -3.92 11.84 13.69
N LEU A 86 -4.26 13.12 13.54
CA LEU A 86 -5.45 13.71 14.13
C LEU A 86 -6.50 13.86 13.04
N GLU A 87 -7.72 13.44 13.34
CA GLU A 87 -8.83 13.61 12.42
C GLU A 87 -9.17 15.08 12.24
N ALA A 88 -9.49 15.47 11.02
CA ALA A 88 -9.93 16.81 10.72
C ALA A 88 -11.28 17.10 11.42
N LEU A 89 -11.42 18.31 11.96
CA LEU A 89 -12.66 18.74 12.60
C LEU A 89 -13.78 19.10 11.60
N SER A 90 -13.41 19.30 10.32
CA SER A 90 -14.37 19.56 9.25
C SER A 90 -15.27 18.35 9.03
N ARG A 91 -16.55 18.59 8.73
CA ARG A 91 -17.48 17.53 8.31
C ARG A 91 -17.16 16.97 6.92
N ASN A 92 -16.46 17.72 6.09
CA ASN A 92 -16.00 17.32 4.77
C ASN A 92 -14.54 17.74 4.62
N PRO A 93 -13.58 16.96 5.16
CA PRO A 93 -12.17 17.28 5.02
C PRO A 93 -11.68 16.92 3.61
N GLU A 94 -10.74 17.72 3.11
CA GLU A 94 -9.97 17.30 1.93
C GLU A 94 -9.17 16.03 2.26
N PRO A 95 -8.94 15.15 1.27
CA PRO A 95 -8.22 13.90 1.49
C PRO A 95 -6.73 14.10 1.80
N ASP A 96 -6.17 15.26 1.45
CA ASP A 96 -4.75 15.56 1.64
C ASP A 96 -4.45 15.98 3.09
N PRO A 97 -3.52 15.29 3.78
CA PRO A 97 -3.17 15.65 5.14
C PRO A 97 -2.27 16.89 5.20
N LEU A 98 -2.43 17.67 6.27
CA LEU A 98 -1.45 18.69 6.66
C LEU A 98 -0.43 18.07 7.62
N PHE A 99 0.85 18.16 7.25
CA PHE A 99 1.94 17.69 8.10
C PHE A 99 2.42 18.79 9.05
N PHE A 100 2.23 18.56 10.34
CA PHE A 100 2.78 19.40 11.38
C PHE A 100 4.18 18.88 11.78
N LEU A 101 5.19 19.72 11.60
CA LEU A 101 6.54 19.47 12.08
C LEU A 101 6.83 20.45 13.21
N ALA A 102 7.28 19.95 14.35
CA ALA A 102 7.80 20.82 15.39
C ALA A 102 9.02 21.57 14.87
N GLY A 103 9.19 22.81 15.34
CA GLY A 103 10.44 23.53 15.20
C GLY A 103 11.54 22.90 16.06
N GLY A 104 12.77 23.38 15.92
CA GLY A 104 13.93 22.93 16.70
C GLY A 104 14.32 21.45 16.46
N PRO A 105 15.60 21.13 16.35
CA PRO A 105 15.99 19.72 16.39
C PRO A 105 15.68 19.11 17.76
N GLY A 106 15.14 17.88 17.76
CA GLY A 106 14.90 17.09 18.97
C GLY A 106 13.54 17.28 19.64
N GLN A 107 12.70 18.21 19.17
CA GLN A 107 11.32 18.31 19.67
C GLN A 107 10.42 17.24 19.04
N ALA A 108 9.55 16.64 19.85
CA ALA A 108 8.52 15.74 19.37
C ALA A 108 7.30 16.53 18.86
N ALA A 109 7.00 16.43 17.56
CA ALA A 109 5.82 17.07 16.96
C ALA A 109 4.50 16.66 17.66
N SER A 110 4.39 15.41 18.11
CA SER A 110 3.25 14.90 18.84
C SER A 110 3.04 15.56 20.21
N GLU A 111 4.11 16.03 20.86
CA GLU A 111 4.01 16.77 22.12
C GLU A 111 3.77 18.26 21.84
N ALA A 112 4.51 18.84 20.89
CA ALA A 112 4.41 20.26 20.54
C ALA A 112 3.00 20.65 20.05
N TYR A 113 2.30 19.74 19.37
CA TYR A 113 0.91 19.97 18.94
C TYR A 113 -0.04 20.24 20.12
N ILE A 114 0.25 19.74 21.33
CA ILE A 114 -0.60 19.97 22.50
C ILE A 114 -0.46 21.40 23.02
N GLY A 115 0.61 22.11 22.63
CA GLY A 115 0.81 23.52 22.94
C GLY A 115 0.14 24.48 21.96
N VAL A 116 -0.42 23.99 20.84
CA VAL A 116 -1.19 24.81 19.89
C VAL A 116 -2.67 24.89 20.25
#